data_AF-F5XXG7-F1
#
_entry.id   AF-F5XXG7-F1
#
_cell.length_a   1.000
_cell.length_b   1.000
_cell.length_c   1.000
_cell.angle_alpha   90.00
_cell.angle_beta   90.00
_cell.angle_gamma   90.00
#
_symmetry.space_group_name_H-M   'P 1'
#
loop_
_entity.id
_entity.type
_entity.pdbx_description
1 polymer ?
#
loop_
_entity_poly.entity_id
_entity_poly.type
_entity_poly.pdbx_seq_one_letter_code
_entity_poly.pdbx_strand_id
1 'polypeptide(L)'
;MKIKSQKDFAAGLMFLVVGAAFAWGATTYSVGDAARMGPGYFPLLLGILLAVLGVMITFQSLVVETEDGHKIGAIAWKPLGFIIGANLLFGLLLGGLPKLGIPAMGLMVAIYGLVFVASLAGDRFRPKEVAILATILAIFSYFAFIWLLNLQFPVWPSFLTR
;
A
#
# COMPACT_ATOMS: atom_id res chain seq x y z
N MET A 1 15.77 29.08 -11.58
CA MET A 1 15.23 28.43 -10.37
C MET A 1 16.32 27.55 -9.76
N LYS A 2 16.67 27.74 -8.48
CA LYS A 2 17.57 26.83 -7.75
C LYS A 2 16.69 25.81 -7.03
N ILE A 3 16.99 24.51 -7.17
CA ILE A 3 16.30 23.45 -6.42
C ILE A 3 16.78 23.55 -4.97
N LYS A 4 15.84 23.79 -4.04
CA LYS A 4 16.17 24.02 -2.62
C LYS A 4 16.16 22.71 -1.83
N SER A 5 15.37 21.71 -2.24
CA SER A 5 15.42 20.33 -1.75
C SER A 5 15.42 19.33 -2.92
N GLN A 6 16.55 18.65 -3.18
CA GLN A 6 16.65 17.68 -4.28
C GLN A 6 15.79 16.43 -4.05
N LYS A 7 15.75 15.96 -2.80
CA LYS A 7 14.94 14.81 -2.40
C LYS A 7 13.45 15.06 -2.61
N ASP A 8 12.94 16.21 -2.16
CA ASP A 8 11.52 16.52 -2.28
C ASP A 8 11.15 16.84 -3.73
N PHE A 9 12.03 17.50 -4.49
CA PHE A 9 11.82 17.71 -5.91
C PHE A 9 11.71 16.37 -6.67
N ALA A 10 12.62 15.43 -6.42
CA ALA A 10 12.59 14.11 -7.06
C ALA A 10 11.38 13.27 -6.63
N ALA A 11 11.02 13.29 -5.34
CA ALA A 11 9.84 12.58 -4.83
C ALA A 11 8.53 13.19 -5.38
N GLY A 12 8.43 14.52 -5.41
CA GLY A 12 7.31 15.25 -5.96
C GLY A 12 7.11 14.97 -7.45
N LEU A 13 8.21 14.98 -8.23
CA LEU A 13 8.15 14.64 -9.65
C LEU A 13 7.76 13.18 -9.87
N MET A 14 8.26 12.26 -9.05
CA MET A 14 7.88 10.84 -9.11
C MET A 14 6.39 10.65 -8.83
N PHE A 15 5.84 11.28 -7.79
CA PHE A 15 4.40 11.23 -7.51
C PHE A 15 3.57 11.88 -8.62
N LEU A 16 4.06 12.97 -9.20
CA LEU A 16 3.39 13.64 -10.32
C LEU A 16 3.30 12.72 -11.55
N VAL A 17 4.44 12.18 -11.99
CA VAL A 17 4.52 11.35 -13.19
C VAL A 17 3.76 10.04 -13.02
N VAL A 18 3.97 9.34 -11.90
CA VAL A 18 3.28 8.08 -11.62
C VAL A 18 1.78 8.33 -11.43
N GLY A 19 1.40 9.34 -10.65
CA GLY A 19 -0.01 9.70 -10.44
C GLY A 19 -0.72 10.05 -11.73
N ALA A 20 -0.11 10.88 -12.58
CA ALA A 20 -0.65 11.24 -13.90
C ALA A 20 -0.77 10.04 -14.83
N ALA A 21 0.22 9.14 -14.83
CA ALA A 21 0.18 7.92 -15.65
C ALA A 21 -0.96 6.97 -15.20
N PHE A 22 -1.14 6.78 -13.88
CA PHE A 22 -2.26 6.00 -13.35
C PHE A 22 -3.61 6.66 -13.64
N ALA A 23 -3.73 7.98 -13.46
CA ALA A 23 -4.95 8.70 -13.77
C ALA A 23 -5.31 8.60 -15.26
N TRP A 24 -4.32 8.80 -16.15
CA TRP A 24 -4.50 8.64 -17.59
C TRP A 24 -4.86 7.20 -17.95
N GLY A 25 -4.11 6.21 -17.48
CA GLY A 25 -4.39 4.81 -17.75
C GLY A 25 -5.73 4.34 -17.20
N ALA A 26 -6.19 4.89 -16.09
CA ALA A 26 -7.50 4.57 -15.53
C ALA A 26 -8.67 5.04 -16.42
N THR A 27 -8.46 6.06 -17.27
CA THR A 27 -9.49 6.53 -18.22
C THR A 27 -9.83 5.51 -19.31
N THR A 28 -8.98 4.52 -19.56
CA THR A 28 -9.28 3.43 -20.50
C THR A 28 -10.13 2.32 -19.88
N TYR A 29 -10.41 2.39 -18.57
CA TYR A 29 -11.24 1.43 -17.85
C TYR A 29 -12.59 2.05 -17.48
N SER A 30 -13.60 1.21 -17.26
CA SER A 30 -14.86 1.69 -16.70
C SER A 30 -14.63 2.15 -15.26
N VAL A 31 -14.97 3.42 -15.00
CA VAL A 31 -14.90 4.02 -13.66
C VAL A 31 -16.10 3.59 -12.83
N GLY A 32 -17.28 3.47 -13.43
CA GLY A 32 -18.52 3.19 -12.70
C GLY A 32 -18.91 4.34 -11.76
N ASP A 33 -19.75 4.04 -10.77
CA ASP A 33 -20.22 5.00 -9.76
C ASP A 33 -19.64 4.65 -8.38
N ALA A 34 -19.73 5.57 -7.42
CA ALA A 34 -19.21 5.35 -6.06
C ALA A 34 -19.83 4.11 -5.37
N ALA A 35 -21.06 3.75 -5.71
CA ALA A 35 -21.73 2.55 -5.19
C ALA A 35 -21.35 1.25 -5.93
N ARG A 36 -20.84 1.36 -7.16
CA ARG A 36 -20.44 0.23 -8.01
C ARG A 36 -19.14 0.59 -8.73
N MET A 37 -18.08 0.68 -7.93
CA MET A 37 -16.76 1.08 -8.40
C MET A 37 -16.27 0.10 -9.47
N GLY A 38 -16.04 0.63 -10.67
CA GLY A 38 -15.38 -0.10 -11.75
C GLY A 38 -13.86 -0.19 -11.51
N PRO A 39 -13.15 -1.01 -12.31
CA PRO A 39 -11.70 -1.20 -12.16
C PRO A 39 -10.90 0.10 -12.33
N GLY A 40 -11.43 1.10 -13.02
CA GLY A 40 -10.79 2.41 -13.18
C GLY A 40 -10.98 3.36 -11.98
N TYR A 41 -11.96 3.13 -11.09
CA TYR A 41 -12.31 4.09 -10.04
C TYR A 41 -11.16 4.38 -9.07
N PHE A 42 -10.62 3.32 -8.46
CA PHE A 42 -9.57 3.44 -7.46
C PHE A 42 -8.25 3.97 -8.06
N PRO A 43 -7.75 3.44 -9.20
CA PRO A 43 -6.56 3.97 -9.85
C PRO A 43 -6.70 5.43 -10.29
N LEU A 44 -7.86 5.85 -10.77
CA LEU A 44 -8.10 7.24 -11.20
C LEU A 44 -8.03 8.20 -10.01
N LEU A 45 -8.79 7.93 -8.94
CA LEU A 45 -8.85 8.78 -7.77
C LEU A 45 -7.49 8.88 -7.09
N LEU A 46 -6.82 7.74 -6.86
CA LEU A 46 -5.50 7.71 -6.26
C LEU A 46 -4.46 8.40 -7.17
N GLY A 47 -4.53 8.18 -8.48
CA GLY A 47 -3.65 8.83 -9.46
C GLY A 47 -3.77 10.35 -9.44
N ILE A 48 -4.99 10.89 -9.40
CA ILE A 48 -5.25 12.34 -9.28
C ILE A 48 -4.69 12.88 -7.96
N LEU A 49 -4.96 12.22 -6.83
CA LEU A 49 -4.43 12.65 -5.53
C LEU A 49 -2.91 12.67 -5.51
N LEU A 50 -2.26 11.63 -6.04
CA LEU A 50 -0.81 11.54 -6.15
C LEU A 50 -0.25 12.64 -7.07
N ALA A 51 -0.92 12.92 -8.19
CA ALA A 51 -0.52 13.99 -9.10
C ALA A 51 -0.57 15.36 -8.41
N VAL A 52 -1.66 15.67 -7.72
CA VAL A 52 -1.84 16.93 -6.98
C VAL A 52 -0.81 17.06 -5.86
N LEU A 53 -0.59 16.01 -5.06
CA LEU A 53 0.47 15.98 -4.04
C LEU A 53 1.85 16.17 -4.67
N GLY A 54 2.12 15.53 -5.81
CA GLY A 54 3.35 15.68 -6.56
C GLY A 54 3.61 17.12 -7.01
N VAL A 55 2.59 17.82 -7.53
CA VAL A 55 2.67 19.25 -7.87
C VAL A 55 3.00 20.08 -6.62
N MET A 56 2.27 19.87 -5.52
CA MET A 56 2.46 20.64 -4.28
C MET A 56 3.87 20.47 -3.71
N ILE A 57 4.37 19.22 -3.62
CA ILE A 57 5.71 18.92 -3.10
C ILE A 57 6.79 19.48 -4.02
N THR A 58 6.62 19.32 -5.34
CA THR A 58 7.56 19.88 -6.33
C THR A 58 7.64 21.40 -6.20
N PHE A 59 6.51 22.09 -6.08
CA PHE A 59 6.46 23.53 -5.90
C PHE A 59 7.11 23.96 -4.56
N GLN A 60 6.79 23.25 -3.47
CA GLN A 60 7.38 23.51 -2.15
C GLN A 60 8.91 23.38 -2.19
N SER A 61 9.45 22.39 -2.91
CA SER A 61 10.89 22.17 -3.05
C SER A 61 11.65 23.27 -3.81
N LEU A 62 10.93 24.12 -4.55
CA LEU A 62 11.47 25.27 -5.28
C LEU A 62 11.35 26.58 -4.48
N VAL A 63 10.35 26.67 -3.59
CA VAL A 63 10.03 27.90 -2.84
C VAL A 63 10.67 27.91 -1.45
N VAL A 64 10.57 26.79 -0.70
CA VAL A 64 11.02 26.70 0.70
C VAL A 64 12.52 26.49 0.77
N GLU A 65 13.23 27.33 1.53
CA GLU A 65 14.66 27.18 1.77
C GLU A 65 14.94 26.02 2.72
N THR A 66 15.90 25.20 2.35
CA THR A 66 16.35 24.07 3.14
C THR A 66 17.85 24.23 3.32
N GLU A 67 18.32 24.22 4.57
CA GLU A 67 19.70 24.63 4.94
C GLU A 67 20.78 23.82 4.21
N ASP A 68 20.50 22.56 3.83
CA ASP A 68 21.50 21.64 3.25
C ASP A 68 21.17 21.10 1.85
N GLY A 69 20.14 21.61 1.17
CA GLY A 69 19.77 21.13 -0.17
C GLY A 69 19.16 19.71 -0.21
N HIS A 70 19.12 18.98 0.92
CA HIS A 70 18.62 17.61 1.10
C HIS A 70 18.88 16.72 -0.12
N LYS A 71 20.15 16.36 -0.34
CA LYS A 71 20.55 15.47 -1.43
C LYS A 71 19.83 14.13 -1.34
N ILE A 72 19.58 13.52 -2.50
CA ILE A 72 19.00 12.17 -2.57
C ILE A 72 19.99 11.18 -1.92
N GLY A 73 19.56 10.55 -0.83
CA GLY A 73 20.33 9.52 -0.14
C GLY A 73 20.33 8.16 -0.86
N ALA A 74 20.97 7.17 -0.26
CA ALA A 74 20.97 5.81 -0.79
C ALA A 74 19.57 5.19 -0.81
N ILE A 75 19.31 4.32 -1.80
CA ILE A 75 18.05 3.58 -1.90
C ILE A 75 17.94 2.59 -0.74
N ALA A 76 16.80 2.62 -0.05
CA ALA A 76 16.50 1.74 1.07
C ALA A 76 16.02 0.36 0.58
N TRP A 77 16.94 -0.45 0.06
CA TRP A 77 16.66 -1.78 -0.51
C TRP A 77 15.98 -2.74 0.48
N LYS A 78 16.37 -2.68 1.76
CA LYS A 78 15.78 -3.51 2.82
C LYS A 78 14.28 -3.20 3.00
N PRO A 79 13.86 -1.95 3.31
CA PRO A 79 12.45 -1.61 3.38
C PRO A 79 11.69 -1.94 2.09
N LEU A 80 12.27 -1.64 0.93
CA LEU A 80 11.64 -1.90 -0.37
C LEU A 80 11.30 -3.39 -0.54
N GLY A 81 12.25 -4.28 -0.27
CA GLY A 81 12.06 -5.73 -0.38
C GLY A 81 11.02 -6.25 0.60
N PHE A 82 11.05 -5.81 1.86
CA PHE A 82 10.09 -6.26 2.87
C PHE A 82 8.66 -5.78 2.60
N ILE A 83 8.46 -4.54 2.14
CA ILE A 83 7.11 -4.02 1.86
C ILE A 83 6.50 -4.69 0.62
N ILE A 84 7.29 -4.90 -0.44
CA ILE A 84 6.81 -5.64 -1.61
C ILE A 84 6.54 -7.10 -1.23
N GLY A 85 7.47 -7.75 -0.54
CA GLY A 85 7.32 -9.12 -0.07
C GLY A 85 6.12 -9.32 0.85
N ALA A 86 5.83 -8.37 1.74
CA ALA A 86 4.67 -8.40 2.62
C ALA A 86 3.36 -8.35 1.82
N ASN A 87 3.25 -7.46 0.82
CA ASN A 87 2.06 -7.38 -0.04
C ASN A 87 1.84 -8.66 -0.87
N LEU A 88 2.91 -9.21 -1.44
CA LEU A 88 2.84 -10.47 -2.18
C LEU A 88 2.45 -11.64 -1.26
N LEU A 89 3.03 -11.70 -0.06
CA LEU A 89 2.67 -12.69 0.96
C LEU A 89 1.20 -12.56 1.36
N PHE A 90 0.70 -11.34 1.57
CA PHE A 90 -0.70 -11.11 1.89
C PHE A 90 -1.63 -11.65 0.81
N GLY A 91 -1.37 -11.31 -0.46
CA GLY A 91 -2.15 -11.82 -1.59
C GLY A 91 -2.11 -13.35 -1.69
N LEU A 92 -0.94 -13.94 -1.48
CA LEU A 92 -0.73 -15.39 -1.47
C LEU A 92 -1.49 -16.09 -0.34
N LEU A 93 -1.43 -15.56 0.89
CA LEU A 93 -2.11 -16.14 2.04
C LEU A 93 -3.63 -15.97 1.96
N LEU A 94 -4.10 -14.83 1.45
CA LEU A 94 -5.54 -14.54 1.34
C LEU A 94 -6.20 -15.36 0.22
N GLY A 95 -5.63 -15.34 -0.99
CA GLY A 95 -6.19 -16.00 -2.17
C GLY A 95 -5.76 -17.45 -2.36
N GLY A 96 -4.65 -17.86 -1.72
CA GLY A 96 -3.98 -19.12 -2.03
C GLY A 96 -3.31 -19.12 -3.40
N LEU A 97 -2.62 -20.21 -3.72
CA LEU A 97 -2.07 -20.47 -5.05
C LEU A 97 -2.40 -21.91 -5.46
N PRO A 98 -3.60 -22.15 -6.06
CA PRO A 98 -4.03 -23.49 -6.43
C PRO A 98 -3.06 -24.20 -7.37
N LYS A 99 -2.39 -23.45 -8.26
CA LYS A 99 -1.37 -23.98 -9.19
C LYS A 99 -0.12 -24.56 -8.50
N LEU A 100 0.16 -24.12 -7.27
CA LEU A 100 1.30 -24.58 -6.47
C LEU A 100 0.84 -25.44 -5.28
N GLY A 101 -0.46 -25.77 -5.19
CA GLY A 101 -1.03 -26.53 -4.09
C GLY A 101 -1.14 -25.77 -2.76
N ILE A 102 -0.98 -24.44 -2.77
CA ILE A 102 -1.09 -23.62 -1.56
C ILE A 102 -2.56 -23.25 -1.34
N PRO A 103 -3.21 -23.71 -0.26
CA PRO A 103 -4.58 -23.34 0.02
C PRO A 103 -4.69 -21.87 0.46
N ALA A 104 -5.90 -21.30 0.40
CA ALA A 104 -6.16 -20.00 1.01
C ALA A 104 -6.08 -20.13 2.54
N MET A 105 -5.18 -19.39 3.17
CA MET A 105 -5.02 -19.31 4.63
C MET A 105 -6.02 -18.34 5.28
N GLY A 106 -6.65 -17.50 4.46
CA GLY A 106 -7.69 -16.56 4.88
C GLY A 106 -7.15 -15.25 5.45
N LEU A 107 -8.08 -14.32 5.70
CA LEU A 107 -7.82 -12.93 6.08
C LEU A 107 -7.01 -12.81 7.36
N MET A 108 -7.31 -13.61 8.39
CA MET A 108 -6.63 -13.51 9.69
C MET A 108 -5.14 -13.82 9.53
N VAL A 109 -4.82 -14.97 8.94
CA VAL A 109 -3.41 -15.39 8.73
C VAL A 109 -2.70 -14.41 7.80
N ALA A 110 -3.37 -13.94 6.76
CA ALA A 110 -2.81 -12.96 5.83
C ALA A 110 -2.43 -11.65 6.54
N ILE A 111 -3.28 -11.12 7.44
CA ILE A 111 -2.99 -9.90 8.21
C ILE A 111 -1.78 -10.10 9.12
N TYR A 112 -1.71 -11.21 9.86
CA TYR A 112 -0.54 -11.48 10.71
C TYR A 112 0.74 -11.61 9.87
N GLY A 113 0.71 -12.35 8.77
CA GLY A 113 1.85 -12.47 7.86
C GLY A 113 2.31 -11.12 7.31
N LEU A 114 1.38 -10.32 6.81
CA LEU A 114 1.63 -8.96 6.30
C LEU A 114 2.29 -8.09 7.37
N VAL A 115 1.68 -7.99 8.55
CA VAL A 115 2.13 -7.07 9.61
C VAL A 115 3.52 -7.47 10.13
N PHE A 116 3.77 -8.77 10.32
CA PHE A 116 5.08 -9.24 10.76
C PHE A 116 6.18 -8.98 9.72
N VAL A 117 5.91 -9.29 8.44
CA VAL A 117 6.91 -9.09 7.37
C VAL A 117 7.13 -7.61 7.09
N ALA A 118 6.08 -6.79 7.06
CA ALA A 118 6.20 -5.35 6.89
C ALA A 118 6.96 -4.70 8.06
N SER A 119 6.77 -5.19 9.29
CA SER A 119 7.47 -4.66 10.47
C SER A 119 8.97 -4.91 10.48
N LEU A 120 9.46 -5.89 9.70
CA LEU A 120 10.90 -6.15 9.51
C LEU A 120 11.57 -5.11 8.59
N ALA A 121 10.79 -4.31 7.87
CA ALA A 121 11.29 -3.18 7.09
C ALA A 121 11.92 -2.10 7.99
N GLY A 122 11.41 -1.94 9.22
CA GLY A 122 11.87 -0.91 10.16
C GLY A 122 13.20 -1.26 10.84
N ASP A 123 13.80 -0.26 11.47
CA ASP A 123 15.06 -0.41 12.24
C ASP A 123 14.83 -1.01 13.64
N ARG A 124 13.60 -0.94 14.16
CA ARG A 124 13.23 -1.44 15.48
C ARG A 124 12.11 -2.46 15.35
N PHE A 125 12.44 -3.75 15.47
CA PHE A 125 11.46 -4.82 15.51
C PHE A 125 11.14 -5.24 16.95
N ARG A 126 9.89 -5.07 17.37
CA ARG A 126 9.41 -5.46 18.70
C ARG A 126 8.24 -6.43 18.55
N PRO A 127 8.46 -7.75 18.69
CA PRO A 127 7.46 -8.76 18.34
C PRO A 127 6.16 -8.62 19.15
N LYS A 128 6.23 -8.12 20.39
CA LYS A 128 5.05 -7.84 21.21
C LYS A 128 4.18 -6.73 20.63
N GLU A 129 4.78 -5.61 20.24
CA GLU A 129 4.07 -4.47 19.64
C GLU A 129 3.47 -4.86 18.28
N VAL A 130 4.24 -5.61 17.47
CA VAL A 130 3.80 -6.12 16.17
C VAL A 130 2.61 -7.07 16.32
N ALA A 131 2.66 -7.99 17.29
CA ALA A 131 1.56 -8.91 17.56
C ALA A 131 0.29 -8.16 18.03
N ILE A 132 0.43 -7.15 18.89
CA ILE A 132 -0.68 -6.31 19.32
C ILE A 132 -1.28 -5.56 18.11
N LEU A 133 -0.44 -4.93 17.29
CA LEU A 133 -0.88 -4.23 16.08
C LEU A 133 -1.62 -5.17 15.11
N ALA A 134 -1.07 -6.36 14.85
CA ALA A 134 -1.69 -7.35 13.99
C ALA A 134 -3.04 -7.81 14.54
N THR A 135 -3.15 -7.99 15.86
CA THR A 135 -4.39 -8.41 16.53
C THR A 135 -5.46 -7.33 16.41
N ILE A 136 -5.12 -6.06 16.70
CA ILE A 136 -6.05 -4.93 16.57
C ILE A 136 -6.52 -4.81 15.11
N LEU A 137 -5.59 -4.90 14.15
CA LEU A 137 -5.92 -4.78 12.73
C LEU A 137 -6.77 -5.95 12.24
N ALA A 138 -6.51 -7.18 12.72
CA ALA A 138 -7.30 -8.36 12.39
C ALA A 138 -8.73 -8.27 12.94
N ILE A 139 -8.88 -7.85 14.21
CA ILE A 139 -10.20 -7.61 14.83
C ILE A 139 -10.95 -6.53 14.05
N PHE A 140 -10.32 -5.38 13.81
CA PHE A 140 -10.95 -4.28 13.08
C PHE A 140 -11.36 -4.70 11.67
N SER A 141 -10.49 -5.42 10.95
CA SER A 141 -10.78 -5.93 9.61
C SER A 141 -11.94 -6.93 9.64
N TYR A 142 -11.99 -7.82 10.63
CA TYR A 142 -13.11 -8.75 10.79
C TYR A 142 -14.43 -8.00 10.95
N PHE A 143 -14.49 -7.03 11.86
CA PHE A 143 -15.71 -6.25 12.10
C PHE A 143 -16.09 -5.39 10.90
N ALA A 144 -15.15 -4.66 10.31
CA ALA A 144 -15.43 -3.79 9.18
C ALA A 144 -15.92 -4.59 7.97
N PHE A 145 -15.29 -5.73 7.69
CA PHE A 145 -15.53 -6.41 6.43
C PHE A 145 -16.60 -7.49 6.49
N ILE A 146 -16.64 -8.28 7.56
CA ILE A 146 -17.58 -9.41 7.68
C ILE A 146 -18.85 -8.94 8.38
N TRP A 147 -18.73 -8.21 9.48
CA TRP A 147 -19.91 -7.82 10.26
C TRP A 147 -20.62 -6.58 9.68
N LEU A 148 -19.87 -5.52 9.37
CA LEU A 148 -20.44 -4.25 8.91
C LEU A 148 -20.78 -4.26 7.41
N LEU A 149 -19.88 -4.79 6.57
CA LEU A 149 -20.06 -4.82 5.11
C LEU A 149 -20.61 -6.14 4.57
N ASN A 150 -20.72 -7.18 5.41
CA ASN A 150 -21.24 -8.51 5.05
C ASN A 150 -20.60 -9.11 3.78
N LEU A 151 -19.29 -8.92 3.65
CA LEU A 151 -18.55 -9.38 2.48
C LEU A 151 -18.12 -10.84 2.64
N GLN A 152 -18.22 -11.59 1.54
CA GLN A 152 -17.89 -13.01 1.49
C GLN A 152 -16.44 -13.22 1.03
N PHE A 153 -15.50 -13.26 1.98
CA PHE A 153 -14.12 -13.71 1.72
C PHE A 153 -13.66 -14.75 2.74
N PRO A 154 -12.64 -15.56 2.40
CA PRO A 154 -12.10 -16.57 3.29
C PRO A 154 -11.46 -15.89 4.51
N VAL A 155 -12.12 -16.00 5.66
CA VAL A 155 -11.63 -15.45 6.94
C VAL A 155 -10.62 -16.39 7.56
N TRP A 156 -10.98 -17.66 7.54
CA TRP A 156 -10.22 -18.77 8.10
C TRP A 156 -9.56 -19.57 6.99
N PRO A 157 -8.51 -20.33 7.33
CA PRO A 157 -7.89 -21.23 6.39
C PRO A 157 -8.90 -22.22 5.82
N SER A 158 -8.82 -22.46 4.51
CA SER A 158 -9.79 -23.27 3.77
C SER A 158 -9.86 -24.74 4.20
N PHE A 159 -8.90 -25.20 5.01
CA PHE A 159 -8.86 -26.55 5.58
C PHE A 159 -9.49 -26.65 6.97
N LEU A 160 -9.81 -25.52 7.62
CA LEU A 160 -10.59 -25.51 8.87
C LEU A 160 -12.10 -25.33 8.64
N THR A 161 -12.49 -24.91 7.42
CA THR A 161 -13.88 -24.63 7.03
C THR A 161 -14.47 -25.64 6.05
N ARG A 162 -13.80 -26.78 5.84
CA ARG A 162 -14.36 -27.94 5.11
C ARG A 162 -15.12 -28.87 6.03
#